data_AF-A0A251TJG8-F1
#
_entry.id   AF-A0A251TJG8-F1
#
_cell.length_a   1.000
_cell.length_b   1.000
_cell.length_c   1.000
_cell.angle_alpha   90.00
_cell.angle_beta   90.00
_cell.angle_gamma   90.00
#
_symmetry.space_group_name_H-M   'P 1'
#
loop_
_entity.id
_entity.type
_entity.pdbx_description
1 polymer ?
#
loop_
_entity_poly.entity_id
_entity_poly.type
_entity_poly.pdbx_seq_one_letter_code
_entity_poly.pdbx_strand_id
1 'polypeptide(L)'
;MDARASRLENQDAIDTAKVSMLADPKEILNLAKNKSAIERRVHTVIDNFAERGLQSLGVAHQEVLANSKDSPDGPWELVGLLPIFDPPRHESTETIGRALDMELVSR
;
A
#
# COMPACT_ATOMS: atom_id res chain seq x y z
N MET A 1 24.29 27.41 34.41
CA MET A 1 24.45 25.96 34.39
C MET A 1 23.16 25.43 35.02
N ASP A 2 22.19 24.79 34.39
CA ASP A 2 22.09 24.08 33.12
C ASP A 2 20.60 23.96 32.75
N ALA A 3 20.20 24.44 31.57
CA ALA A 3 18.83 24.29 31.06
C ALA A 3 18.79 24.09 29.53
N ARG A 4 19.85 23.48 28.99
CA ARG A 4 19.96 23.19 27.55
C ARG A 4 20.26 21.72 27.21
N ALA A 5 20.41 20.84 28.20
CA ALA A 5 20.77 19.45 27.97
C ALA A 5 19.58 18.53 27.68
N SER A 6 18.39 18.80 28.22
CA SER A 6 17.27 17.82 28.16
C SER A 6 16.49 17.76 26.84
N ARG A 7 16.85 18.56 25.82
CA ARG A 7 16.14 18.56 24.52
C ARG A 7 16.72 17.57 23.51
N LEU A 8 17.95 17.07 23.71
CA LEU A 8 18.62 16.22 22.74
C LEU A 8 18.39 14.71 22.96
N GLU A 9 18.04 14.28 24.17
CA GLU A 9 17.86 12.84 24.49
C GLU A 9 16.49 12.26 24.09
N ASN A 10 15.49 13.10 23.79
CA ASN A 10 14.14 12.62 23.49
C ASN A 10 13.84 12.49 21.98
N GLN A 11 14.89 12.42 21.16
CA GLN A 11 14.78 12.27 19.70
C GLN A 11 15.10 10.85 19.20
N ASP A 12 15.63 9.97 20.05
CA ASP A 12 15.86 8.54 19.78
C ASP A 12 14.61 7.69 20.10
N ALA A 13 13.42 8.25 19.90
CA ALA A 13 12.17 7.54 20.09
C ALA A 13 11.96 6.51 18.96
N ILE A 14 12.68 5.40 19.06
CA ILE A 14 12.21 4.01 18.90
C ILE A 14 11.07 3.84 17.87
N ASP A 15 11.41 3.87 16.59
CA ASP A 15 10.59 3.19 15.59
C ASP A 15 10.82 1.68 15.77
N THR A 16 10.00 1.01 16.58
CA THR A 16 10.06 -0.47 16.73
C THR A 16 9.66 -1.19 15.44
N ALA A 17 8.78 -0.56 14.65
CA ALA A 17 8.20 -1.16 13.45
C ALA A 17 7.79 -0.07 12.44
N LYS A 18 8.09 -0.31 11.16
CA LYS A 18 7.59 0.47 10.03
C LYS A 18 6.37 -0.21 9.44
N VAL A 19 5.36 0.57 9.02
CA VAL A 19 4.16 0.07 8.33
C VAL A 19 4.05 0.81 6.99
N SER A 20 3.80 0.07 5.92
CA SER A 20 3.59 0.60 4.57
C SER A 20 2.27 0.10 3.99
N MET A 21 1.61 0.97 3.24
CA MET A 21 0.35 0.70 2.57
C MET A 21 0.48 1.09 1.09
N LEU A 22 0.29 0.13 0.18
CA LEU A 22 0.39 0.37 -1.27
C LEU A 22 -0.94 0.02 -1.94
N ALA A 23 -1.28 0.84 -2.94
CA ALA A 23 -2.45 0.67 -3.79
C ALA A 23 -2.38 -0.59 -4.66
N ASP A 24 -1.18 -1.05 -5.01
CA ASP A 24 -1.00 -2.34 -5.67
C ASP A 24 -0.62 -3.41 -4.62
N PRO A 25 -1.55 -4.31 -4.27
CA PRO A 25 -1.26 -5.40 -3.34
C PRO A 25 -0.25 -6.42 -3.88
N LYS A 26 -0.04 -6.48 -5.21
CA LYS A 26 1.00 -7.33 -5.81
C LYS A 26 2.39 -6.77 -5.57
N GLU A 27 2.52 -5.45 -5.50
CA GLU A 27 3.78 -4.80 -5.15
C GLU A 27 4.18 -5.12 -3.71
N ILE A 28 3.24 -5.11 -2.77
CA ILE A 28 3.49 -5.51 -1.38
C ILE A 28 3.85 -6.99 -1.28
N LEU A 29 3.18 -7.84 -2.07
CA LEU A 29 3.51 -9.25 -2.13
C LEU A 29 4.96 -9.50 -2.59
N ASN A 30 5.53 -8.64 -3.44
CA ASN A 30 6.94 -8.73 -3.83
C ASN A 30 7.92 -8.38 -2.70
N LEU A 31 7.48 -7.60 -1.71
CA LEU A 31 8.27 -7.26 -0.54
C LEU A 31 8.23 -8.36 0.53
N ALA A 32 7.19 -9.21 0.52
CA ALA A 32 6.97 -10.21 1.54
C ALA A 32 7.95 -11.40 1.47
N LYS A 33 8.60 -11.72 2.60
CA LYS A 33 9.52 -12.86 2.73
C LYS A 33 8.94 -14.22 2.32
N ASN A 34 7.63 -14.39 2.49
CA ASN A 34 6.91 -15.64 2.27
C ASN A 34 6.02 -15.61 1.01
N LYS A 35 6.35 -14.75 0.03
CA LYS A 35 5.60 -14.53 -1.23
C LYS A 35 4.91 -15.79 -1.76
N SER A 36 5.68 -16.83 -2.07
CA SER A 36 5.14 -18.05 -2.72
C SER A 36 4.07 -18.78 -1.91
N ALA A 37 4.08 -18.65 -0.58
CA ALA A 37 3.09 -19.29 0.30
C ALA A 37 1.77 -18.49 0.36
N ILE A 38 1.85 -17.16 0.29
CA ILE A 38 0.68 -16.27 0.44
C ILE A 38 0.11 -15.77 -0.90
N GLU A 39 0.90 -15.85 -1.98
CA GLU A 39 0.56 -15.31 -3.30
C GLU A 39 -0.79 -15.80 -3.83
N ARG A 40 -1.06 -17.11 -3.77
CA ARG A 40 -2.33 -17.66 -4.26
C ARG A 40 -3.52 -17.08 -3.48
N ARG A 41 -3.38 -17.00 -2.15
CA ARG A 41 -4.44 -16.52 -1.27
C ARG A 41 -4.67 -15.01 -1.44
N VAL A 42 -3.59 -14.25 -1.63
CA VAL A 42 -3.64 -12.82 -1.94
C VAL A 42 -4.40 -12.58 -3.24
N HIS A 43 -4.05 -13.30 -4.32
CA HIS A 43 -4.78 -13.20 -5.59
C HIS A 43 -6.27 -13.52 -5.43
N THR A 44 -6.62 -14.62 -4.75
CA THR A 44 -8.03 -14.97 -4.52
C THR A 44 -8.80 -13.88 -3.76
N VAL A 45 -8.18 -13.22 -2.78
CA VAL A 45 -8.83 -12.14 -2.03
C VAL A 45 -8.98 -10.88 -2.88
N ILE A 46 -7.97 -10.54 -3.68
CA ILE A 46 -8.03 -9.41 -4.62
C ILE A 46 -9.16 -9.62 -5.63
N ASP A 47 -9.25 -10.82 -6.21
CA ASP A 47 -10.30 -11.16 -7.18
C ASP A 47 -11.69 -11.04 -6.54
N ASN A 48 -11.87 -11.52 -5.30
CA ASN A 48 -13.13 -11.39 -4.56
C ASN A 48 -13.49 -9.92 -4.25
N PHE A 49 -12.51 -9.07 -3.94
CA PHE A 49 -12.74 -7.63 -3.76
C PHE A 49 -13.14 -6.97 -5.09
N ALA A 50 -12.46 -7.31 -6.18
CA ALA A 50 -12.77 -6.80 -7.51
C ALA A 50 -14.16 -7.22 -8.01
N GLU A 51 -14.57 -8.47 -7.77
CA GLU A 51 -15.93 -8.97 -8.07
C GLU A 51 -17.03 -8.17 -7.35
N ARG A 52 -16.70 -7.55 -6.21
CA ARG A 52 -17.61 -6.70 -5.43
C ARG A 52 -17.48 -5.21 -5.75
N GLY A 53 -16.64 -4.84 -6.72
CA GLY A 53 -16.36 -3.45 -7.08
C GLY A 53 -15.50 -2.69 -6.06
N LEU A 54 -14.69 -3.41 -5.26
CA LEU A 54 -13.80 -2.84 -4.25
C LEU A 54 -12.36 -2.92 -4.72
N GLN A 55 -11.61 -1.84 -4.49
CA GLN A 55 -10.17 -1.82 -4.69
C GLN A 55 -9.46 -2.50 -3.50
N SER A 56 -8.37 -3.21 -3.75
CA SER A 56 -7.57 -3.86 -2.72
C SER A 56 -6.36 -3.00 -2.36
N LEU A 57 -6.15 -2.68 -1.08
CA LEU A 57 -4.93 -2.07 -0.56
C LEU A 57 -4.10 -3.12 0.18
N GLY A 58 -2.82 -3.26 -0.15
CA GLY A 58 -1.94 -4.10 0.67
C GLY A 58 -1.44 -3.34 1.89
N VAL A 59 -1.21 -4.06 2.99
CA VAL A 59 -0.52 -3.54 4.18
C VAL A 59 0.63 -4.47 4.54
N ALA A 60 1.85 -3.94 4.63
CA ALA A 60 3.00 -4.67 5.14
C ALA A 60 3.65 -3.94 6.31
N HIS A 61 4.25 -4.72 7.19
CA HIS A 61 5.03 -4.24 8.31
C HIS A 61 6.46 -4.76 8.21
N GLN A 62 7.40 -3.99 8.73
CA GLN A 62 8.80 -4.32 8.80
C GLN A 62 9.29 -4.03 10.21
N GLU A 63 9.94 -5.01 10.84
CA GLU A 63 10.57 -4.83 12.13
C GLU A 63 11.89 -4.07 11.95
N VAL A 64 12.05 -2.97 12.69
CA VAL A 64 13.26 -2.14 12.62
C VAL A 64 14.20 -2.63 13.72
N LEU A 65 15.08 -3.56 13.35
CA LEU A 65 16.17 -4.02 14.21
C LEU A 65 17.31 -2.99 14.17
N ALA A 66 17.11 -1.83 14.81
CA ALA A 66 18.11 -1.15 15.63
C ALA A 66 17.81 0.34 15.88
N ASN A 67 18.30 0.77 17.04
CA ASN A 67 18.51 2.12 17.53
C ASN A 67 19.48 2.97 16.65
N SER A 68 19.52 2.75 15.33
CA SER A 68 20.39 3.50 14.42
C SER A 68 19.85 3.50 12.99
N LYS A 69 19.74 4.70 12.43
CA LYS A 69 19.07 5.06 11.16
C LYS A 69 19.63 4.38 9.90
N ASP A 70 20.80 3.75 9.98
CA ASP A 70 21.52 3.12 8.87
C ASP A 70 21.50 1.59 8.89
N SER A 71 20.73 1.00 9.80
CA SER A 71 20.63 -0.45 9.91
C SER A 71 19.74 -1.00 8.80
N PRO A 72 20.11 -2.11 8.13
CA PRO A 72 19.23 -2.73 7.16
C PRO A 72 17.96 -3.19 7.89
N ASP A 73 16.84 -2.57 7.56
CA ASP A 73 15.54 -2.93 8.13
C ASP A 73 15.23 -4.42 7.84
N GLY A 74 14.46 -5.07 8.72
CA GLY A 74 14.12 -6.49 8.59
C GLY A 74 13.34 -6.82 7.30
N PRO A 75 13.04 -8.09 7.00
CA PRO A 75 12.19 -8.41 5.87
C PRO A 75 10.75 -7.87 6.06
N TRP A 76 10.13 -7.35 4.99
CA TRP A 76 8.72 -6.97 5.04
C TRP A 76 7.83 -8.22 5.21
N GLU A 77 6.81 -8.06 6.02
CA GLU A 77 5.77 -9.06 6.27
C GLU A 77 4.42 -8.48 5.88
N LEU A 78 3.75 -9.14 4.93
CA LEU A 78 2.38 -8.77 4.56
C LEU A 78 1.46 -9.05 5.76
N VAL A 79 0.87 -7.98 6.30
CA VAL A 79 -0.09 -8.05 7.41
C VAL A 79 -1.48 -8.39 6.90
N GLY A 80 -1.88 -7.82 5.76
CA GLY A 80 -3.19 -8.08 5.19
C GLY A 80 -3.54 -7.26 3.95
N LEU A 81 -4.76 -7.50 3.47
CA LEU A 81 -5.40 -6.76 2.38
C LEU A 81 -6.63 -6.05 2.94
N LEU A 82 -6.75 -4.76 2.66
CA LEU A 82 -7.89 -3.96 3.05
C LEU A 82 -8.74 -3.64 1.81
N PRO A 83 -10.05 -3.94 1.81
CA PRO A 83 -10.94 -3.48 0.76
C PRO A 83 -11.22 -1.99 0.93
N ILE A 84 -11.00 -1.20 -0.12
CA ILE A 84 -11.32 0.22 -0.21
C ILE A 84 -12.37 0.41 -1.28
N PHE A 85 -13.40 1.19 -0.96
CA PHE A 85 -14.37 1.65 -1.94
C PHE A 85 -13.82 2.90 -2.62
N ASP A 86 -13.60 2.82 -3.94
CA ASP A 86 -13.31 3.98 -4.79
C ASP A 86 -14.59 4.31 -5.58
N PRO A 87 -15.47 5.21 -5.07
CA PRO A 87 -16.66 5.60 -5.82
C PRO A 87 -16.23 6.14 -7.18
N PRO A 88 -16.90 5.76 -8.29
CA PRO A 88 -16.60 6.34 -9.59
C PRO A 88 -16.67 7.87 -9.46
N ARG A 89 -15.52 8.52 -9.66
CA ARG A 89 -15.47 9.98 -9.66
C ARG A 89 -16.42 10.46 -10.74
N HIS A 90 -17.29 11.41 -10.39
CA HIS A 90 -18.44 11.82 -11.18
C HIS A 90 -18.14 12.44 -12.56
N GLU A 91 -16.88 12.39 -13.02
CA GLU A 91 -16.36 12.99 -14.24
C GLU A 91 -16.01 11.95 -15.34
N SER A 92 -16.21 10.64 -15.09
CA SER A 92 -15.84 9.59 -16.07
C SER A 92 -16.98 9.11 -16.98
N THR A 93 -18.23 9.47 -16.67
CA THR A 93 -19.40 9.09 -17.50
C THR A 93 -19.54 9.91 -18.78
N GLU A 94 -19.06 11.16 -18.81
CA GLU A 94 -19.15 11.99 -20.02
C GLU A 94 -18.02 11.71 -21.04
N THR A 95 -16.89 11.17 -20.61
CA THR A 95 -15.72 10.98 -21.50
C THR A 95 -15.82 9.68 -22.33
N ILE A 96 -16.49 8.64 -21.82
CA ILE A 96 -16.79 7.44 -22.62
C ILE A 96 -17.86 7.74 -23.68
N GLY A 97 -18.81 8.64 -23.38
CA GLY A 97 -19.78 9.12 -24.37
C GLY A 97 -19.13 9.93 -25.50
N ARG A 98 -18.20 10.84 -25.17
CA ARG A 98 -17.51 11.67 -26.19
C ARG A 98 -16.48 10.91 -27.02
N ALA A 99 -15.86 9.84 -26.49
CA ALA A 99 -14.95 8.99 -27.25
C ALA A 99 -15.68 8.10 -28.29
N LEU A 100 -16.94 7.73 -28.03
CA LEU A 100 -17.79 7.00 -28.97
C LEU A 100 -18.43 7.90 -30.04
N ASP A 101 -18.59 9.20 -29.76
CA ASP A 101 -19.20 10.16 -30.69
C ASP A 101 -18.20 10.71 -31.74
N MET A 102 -16.89 10.65 -31.47
CA MET A 102 -15.87 11.28 -32.34
C MET A 102 -15.17 10.36 -33.35
N GLU A 103 -15.42 9.04 -33.39
CA GLU A 103 -14.84 8.18 -34.44
C GLU A 103 -15.73 6.98 -34.78
N LEU A 104 -16.63 7.13 -35.77
CA LEU A 104 -16.94 6.12 -36.81
C LEU A 104 -18.04 6.54 -37.83
N VAL A 105 -18.28 7.84 -38.07
CA VAL A 105 -18.94 8.30 -39.31
C VAL A 105 -18.03 9.29 -40.03
N SER A 106 -16.91 8.79 -40.55
CA SER A 106 -16.31 9.42 -41.72
C SER A 106 -16.13 8.35 -42.78
N ARG A 107 -16.97 8.50 -43.82
CA ARG A 107 -16.93 7.78 -45.09
C ARG A 107 -15.60 7.94 -45.80
#